data_AF-A0A9D3W6L7-F1
#
_entry.id   AF-A0A9D3W6L7-F1
#
_cell.length_a   1.000
_cell.length_b   1.000
_cell.length_c   1.000
_cell.angle_alpha   90.00
_cell.angle_beta   90.00
_cell.angle_gamma   90.00
#
_symmetry.space_group_name_H-M   'P 1'
#
loop_
_entity.id
_entity.type
_entity.pdbx_description
1 polymer ?
#
loop_
_entity_poly.entity_id
_entity_poly.type
_entity_poly.pdbx_seq_one_letter_code
_entity_poly.pdbx_strand_id
1 'polypeptide(L)'
;MVKTRKFVEGDSSLATKAVWDDELTLIFCELCVNEVNAGNRPTTHLNSKGWENVVALFQAKTQKNYGKPQLKNKWDTLKKEWRLWKELLKDSTGIGWCPSKRTVDATEEWWAEKIQENPDFKGFKKKGIEPRLNDLMWQMFGGIVATR
;
A
#
# COMPACT_ATOMS: atom_id res chain seq x y z
N MET A 1 -42.09 -21.35 27.34
CA MET A 1 -42.53 -20.02 26.82
C MET A 1 -41.36 -19.39 26.07
N VAL A 2 -41.51 -19.25 24.76
CA VAL A 2 -40.49 -18.80 23.81
C VAL A 2 -40.21 -17.31 24.06
N LYS A 3 -38.97 -16.95 24.41
CA LYS A 3 -38.52 -15.55 24.43
C LYS A 3 -38.03 -15.19 23.04
N THR A 4 -38.87 -14.48 22.31
CA THR A 4 -38.59 -13.87 21.01
C THR A 4 -37.41 -12.91 21.13
N ARG A 5 -36.28 -13.21 20.48
CA ARG A 5 -35.19 -12.25 20.29
C ARG A 5 -35.57 -11.34 19.12
N LYS A 6 -35.79 -10.05 19.42
CA LYS A 6 -35.88 -9.00 18.41
C LYS A 6 -34.52 -8.85 17.75
N PHE A 7 -34.44 -9.08 16.45
CA PHE A 7 -33.33 -8.63 15.63
C PHE A 7 -33.38 -7.10 15.59
N VAL A 8 -32.31 -6.46 16.04
CA VAL A 8 -32.06 -5.05 15.76
C VAL A 8 -31.43 -5.01 14.38
N GLU A 9 -32.11 -4.36 13.43
CA GLU A 9 -31.53 -4.03 12.13
C GLU A 9 -30.32 -3.14 12.37
N GLY A 10 -29.13 -3.73 12.22
CA GLY A 10 -27.89 -2.97 12.14
C GLY A 10 -27.90 -2.20 10.83
N ASP A 11 -27.88 -0.88 10.96
CA ASP A 11 -27.67 0.10 9.89
C ASP A 11 -26.58 -0.40 8.94
N SER A 12 -27.03 -0.93 7.80
CA SER A 12 -26.21 -1.19 6.63
C SER A 12 -25.86 0.16 6.03
N SER A 13 -24.94 0.88 6.68
CA SER A 13 -24.18 1.91 5.99
C SER A 13 -23.57 1.21 4.78
N LEU A 14 -24.04 1.55 3.58
CA LEU A 14 -23.50 1.08 2.31
C LEU A 14 -21.99 1.33 2.37
N ALA A 15 -21.22 0.29 2.71
CA ALA A 15 -19.77 0.37 2.82
C ALA A 15 -19.26 0.64 1.41
N THR A 16 -19.18 1.93 1.09
CA THR A 16 -18.81 2.39 -0.24
C THR A 16 -17.39 1.89 -0.45
N LYS A 17 -17.20 1.09 -1.51
CA LYS A 17 -15.90 0.50 -1.84
C LYS A 17 -14.85 1.62 -1.81
N ALA A 18 -13.79 1.44 -1.02
CA ALA A 18 -12.73 2.44 -0.96
C ALA A 18 -12.12 2.63 -2.35
N VAL A 19 -12.03 3.88 -2.81
CA VAL A 19 -11.45 4.25 -4.09
C VAL A 19 -10.12 4.91 -3.78
N TRP A 20 -9.03 4.33 -4.27
CA TRP A 20 -7.68 4.80 -4.01
C TRP A 20 -7.10 5.41 -5.27
N ASP A 21 -6.83 6.71 -5.24
CA ASP A 21 -6.00 7.40 -6.21
C ASP A 21 -4.56 7.57 -5.69
N ASP A 22 -3.73 8.22 -6.49
CA ASP A 22 -2.31 8.42 -6.18
C ASP A 22 -2.12 9.34 -4.98
N GLU A 23 -2.96 10.38 -4.84
CA GLU A 23 -2.89 11.34 -3.75
C GLU A 23 -3.31 10.71 -2.41
N LEU A 24 -4.45 10.00 -2.39
CA LEU A 24 -4.91 9.27 -1.22
C LEU A 24 -3.90 8.19 -0.80
N THR A 25 -3.27 7.52 -1.78
CA THR A 25 -2.23 6.53 -1.50
C THR A 25 -1.00 7.19 -0.87
N LEU A 26 -0.54 8.33 -1.39
CA LEU A 26 0.58 9.09 -0.84
C LEU A 26 0.30 9.56 0.59
N ILE A 27 -0.86 10.20 0.82
CA ILE A 27 -1.27 10.66 2.15
C ILE A 27 -1.32 9.50 3.14
N PHE A 28 -1.89 8.36 2.74
CA PHE A 28 -1.92 7.15 3.57
C PHE A 28 -0.51 6.68 3.94
N CYS A 29 0.38 6.57 2.95
CA CYS A 29 1.76 6.14 3.17
C CYS A 29 2.52 7.09 4.11
N GLU A 30 2.37 8.41 3.95
CA GLU A 30 3.00 9.41 4.83
C GLU A 30 2.54 9.27 6.29
N LEU A 31 1.22 9.12 6.51
CA LEU A 31 0.67 8.89 7.84
C LEU A 31 1.21 7.59 8.46
N CYS A 32 1.27 6.53 7.66
CA CYS A 32 1.85 5.27 8.09
C CYS A 32 3.33 5.38 8.46
N VAL A 33 4.14 6.10 7.67
CA VAL A 33 5.57 6.35 7.96
C VAL A 33 5.73 7.10 9.28
N ASN A 34 4.92 8.12 9.54
CA ASN A 34 4.96 8.86 10.79
C ASN A 34 4.72 7.94 12.01
N GLU A 35 3.74 7.03 11.91
CA GLU A 35 3.46 6.07 12.97
C GLU A 35 4.56 5.00 13.11
N VAL A 36 5.18 4.57 12.01
CA VAL A 36 6.34 3.67 12.05
C VAL A 36 7.50 4.33 12.78
N ASN A 37 7.80 5.60 12.45
CA ASN A 37 8.86 6.38 13.07
C ASN A 37 8.57 6.67 14.55
N ALA A 38 7.28 6.77 14.94
CA ALA A 38 6.84 6.87 16.33
C ALA A 38 6.90 5.53 17.10
N GLY A 39 7.37 4.44 16.50
CA GLY A 39 7.48 3.13 17.15
C GLY A 39 6.18 2.35 17.20
N ASN A 40 5.12 2.80 16.53
CA ASN A 40 3.81 2.13 16.55
C ASN A 40 3.74 0.91 15.62
N ARG A 41 4.86 0.47 15.03
CA ARG A 41 4.98 -0.78 14.26
C ARG A 41 5.89 -1.80 14.97
N PRO A 42 5.46 -2.39 16.10
CA PRO A 42 6.30 -3.31 16.87
C PRO A 42 6.60 -4.62 16.12
N THR A 43 5.80 -4.96 15.11
CA THR A 43 5.97 -6.16 14.29
C THR A 43 5.84 -5.82 12.80
N THR A 44 4.97 -6.53 12.08
CA THR A 44 4.76 -6.39 10.63
C THR A 44 3.70 -5.33 10.27
N HIS A 45 2.97 -4.83 11.25
CA HIS A 45 1.86 -3.89 11.12
C HIS A 45 1.87 -2.86 12.24
N LEU A 46 1.10 -1.77 12.06
CA LEU A 46 0.82 -0.83 13.13
C LEU A 46 0.05 -1.52 14.27
N ASN A 47 0.35 -1.13 15.51
CA ASN A 47 -0.40 -1.49 16.71
C ASN A 47 -1.77 -0.77 16.74
N SER A 48 -2.59 -1.02 17.76
CA SER A 48 -3.92 -0.39 17.87
C SER A 48 -3.85 1.14 17.85
N LYS A 49 -2.90 1.72 18.59
CA LYS A 49 -2.71 3.17 18.67
C LYS A 49 -2.35 3.79 17.31
N GLY A 50 -1.41 3.18 16.58
CA GLY A 50 -1.04 3.65 15.25
C GLY A 50 -2.19 3.58 14.26
N TRP A 51 -3.01 2.53 14.30
CA TRP A 51 -4.20 2.46 13.44
C TRP A 51 -5.26 3.49 13.80
N GLU A 52 -5.50 3.75 15.08
CA GLU A 52 -6.45 4.80 15.52
C GLU A 52 -6.01 6.18 15.03
N ASN A 53 -4.72 6.50 15.20
CA ASN A 53 -4.16 7.76 14.71
C ASN A 53 -4.29 7.88 13.19
N VAL A 54 -3.92 6.84 12.42
CA VAL A 54 -3.99 6.85 10.95
C VAL A 54 -5.44 7.02 10.48
N VAL A 55 -6.42 6.33 11.08
CA VAL A 55 -7.83 6.50 10.72
C VAL A 55 -8.28 7.94 10.93
N ALA A 56 -8.03 8.49 12.13
CA ALA A 56 -8.45 9.85 12.47
C ALA A 56 -7.79 10.90 11.56
N LEU A 57 -6.47 10.82 11.36
CA LEU A 57 -5.71 11.78 10.54
C LEU A 57 -6.04 11.64 9.05
N PHE A 58 -6.25 10.42 8.56
CA PHE A 58 -6.60 10.18 7.16
C PHE A 58 -7.97 10.80 6.85
N GLN A 59 -8.97 10.58 7.72
CA GLN A 59 -10.28 11.19 7.59
C GLN A 59 -10.19 12.73 7.64
N ALA A 60 -9.43 13.28 8.59
CA ALA A 60 -9.26 14.73 8.72
C ALA A 60 -8.62 15.36 7.46
N LYS A 61 -7.59 14.72 6.88
CA LYS A 61 -6.87 15.23 5.71
C LYS A 61 -7.63 15.05 4.39
N THR A 62 -8.34 13.95 4.22
CA THR A 62 -8.92 13.56 2.91
C THR A 62 -10.43 13.69 2.84
N GLN A 63 -11.09 13.92 3.99
CA GLN A 63 -12.54 13.87 4.15
C GLN A 63 -13.17 12.52 3.73
N LYS A 64 -12.34 11.47 3.58
CA LYS A 64 -12.80 10.10 3.30
C LYS A 64 -13.02 9.36 4.62
N ASN A 65 -14.22 8.81 4.79
CA ASN A 65 -14.54 8.00 5.96
C ASN A 65 -14.12 6.54 5.74
N TYR A 66 -12.80 6.29 5.69
CA TYR A 66 -12.25 4.94 5.56
C TYR A 66 -11.99 4.33 6.94
N GLY A 67 -12.67 3.23 7.22
CA GLY A 67 -12.47 2.47 8.44
C GLY A 67 -11.14 1.70 8.44
N LYS A 68 -10.71 1.30 9.64
CA LYS A 68 -9.51 0.47 9.86
C LYS A 68 -9.40 -0.73 8.91
N PRO A 69 -10.47 -1.51 8.60
CA PRO A 69 -10.37 -2.61 7.64
C PRO A 69 -9.94 -2.17 6.24
N GLN A 70 -10.44 -1.04 5.74
CA GLN A 70 -10.08 -0.53 4.41
C GLN A 70 -8.61 -0.09 4.35
N LEU A 71 -8.13 0.58 5.41
CA LEU A 71 -6.74 1.03 5.52
C LEU A 71 -5.77 -0.15 5.68
N LYS A 72 -6.14 -1.18 6.45
CA LYS A 72 -5.38 -2.43 6.54
C LYS A 72 -5.29 -3.16 5.21
N ASN A 73 -6.41 -3.30 4.50
CA ASN A 73 -6.42 -3.91 3.17
C ASN A 73 -5.51 -3.16 2.20
N LYS A 74 -5.47 -1.81 2.29
CA LYS A 74 -4.55 -0.99 1.49
C LYS A 74 -3.10 -1.24 1.88
N TRP A 75 -2.76 -1.28 3.17
CA TRP A 75 -1.42 -1.65 3.65
C TRP A 75 -0.95 -2.99 3.07
N ASP A 76 -1.78 -4.03 3.15
CA ASP A 76 -1.44 -5.35 2.64
C ASP A 76 -1.26 -5.37 1.11
N THR A 77 -2.09 -4.60 0.39
CA THR A 77 -1.98 -4.43 -1.06
C THR A 77 -0.65 -3.79 -1.43
N LEU A 78 -0.32 -2.65 -0.79
CA LEU A 78 0.93 -1.93 -1.05
C LEU A 78 2.15 -2.79 -0.70
N LYS A 79 2.08 -3.58 0.38
CA LYS A 79 3.16 -4.48 0.78
C LYS A 79 3.42 -5.57 -0.27
N LYS A 80 2.36 -6.13 -0.87
CA LYS A 80 2.49 -7.13 -1.94
C LYS A 80 3.06 -6.50 -3.21
N GLU A 81 2.51 -5.37 -3.63
CA GLU A 81 2.96 -4.62 -4.80
C GLU A 81 4.43 -4.21 -4.67
N TRP A 82 4.82 -3.67 -3.52
CA TRP A 82 6.21 -3.28 -3.25
C TRP A 82 7.19 -4.45 -3.25
N ARG A 83 6.77 -5.63 -2.76
CA ARG A 83 7.60 -6.84 -2.83
C ARG A 83 7.85 -7.28 -4.27
N LEU A 84 6.80 -7.31 -5.09
CA LEU A 84 6.93 -7.60 -6.52
C LEU A 84 7.81 -6.57 -7.22
N TRP A 85 7.68 -5.28 -6.88
CA TRP A 85 8.52 -4.22 -7.43
C TRP A 85 10.00 -4.40 -7.04
N LYS A 86 10.30 -4.75 -5.80
CA LYS A 86 11.68 -5.05 -5.38
C LYS A 86 12.24 -6.29 -6.06
N GLU A 87 11.39 -7.30 -6.32
CA GLU A 87 11.78 -8.52 -7.03
C GLU A 87 12.11 -8.22 -8.50
N LEU A 88 11.27 -7.43 -9.18
CA LEU A 88 11.51 -6.95 -10.54
C LEU A 88 12.88 -6.27 -10.67
N LEU A 89 13.28 -5.50 -9.66
CA LEU A 89 14.52 -4.72 -9.66
C LEU A 89 15.73 -5.42 -9.02
N LYS A 90 15.56 -6.64 -8.47
CA LYS A 90 16.54 -7.28 -7.57
C LYS A 90 17.95 -7.42 -8.17
N ASP A 91 18.04 -7.66 -9.47
CA ASP A 91 19.30 -7.86 -10.20
C ASP A 91 19.48 -6.83 -11.33
N SER A 92 18.71 -5.74 -11.27
CA SER A 92 18.65 -4.72 -12.32
C SER A 92 19.43 -3.48 -11.90
N THR A 93 20.75 -3.53 -12.03
CA THR A 93 21.63 -2.39 -11.75
C THR A 93 21.65 -1.41 -12.92
N GLY A 94 21.52 -0.11 -12.64
CA GLY A 94 21.66 0.95 -13.66
C GLY A 94 20.41 1.21 -14.49
N ILE A 95 19.27 0.61 -14.15
CA ILE A 95 18.02 0.90 -14.83
C ILE A 95 17.39 2.16 -14.24
N GLY A 96 17.19 3.16 -15.10
CA GLY A 96 16.66 4.47 -14.71
C GLY A 96 15.16 4.48 -14.46
N TRP A 97 14.66 5.60 -13.95
CA TRP A 97 13.24 5.91 -13.90
C TRP A 97 12.90 6.91 -15.01
N CYS A 98 11.83 6.65 -15.77
CA CYS A 98 11.33 7.56 -16.80
C CYS A 98 10.13 8.37 -16.26
N PRO A 99 10.27 9.67 -15.95
CA PRO A 99 9.19 10.47 -15.39
C PRO A 99 7.99 10.62 -16.34
N SER A 100 8.23 10.71 -17.64
CA SER A 100 7.17 10.87 -18.65
C SER A 100 6.31 9.62 -18.80
N LYS A 101 6.92 8.44 -18.70
CA LYS A 101 6.21 7.15 -18.76
C LYS A 101 5.72 6.66 -17.40
N ARG A 102 6.13 7.32 -16.30
CA ARG A 102 5.90 6.90 -14.90
C ARG A 102 6.22 5.41 -14.68
N THR A 103 7.32 4.94 -15.25
CA THR A 103 7.80 3.56 -15.11
C THR A 103 9.32 3.49 -15.30
N VAL A 104 9.88 2.30 -15.13
CA VAL A 104 11.29 1.98 -15.36
C VAL A 104 11.67 2.29 -16.82
N ASP A 105 12.77 3.01 -17.01
CA ASP A 105 13.35 3.29 -18.32
C ASP A 105 14.20 2.10 -18.78
N ALA A 106 13.52 1.10 -19.34
CA ALA A 106 14.12 -0.14 -19.83
C ALA A 106 13.67 -0.44 -21.25
N THR A 107 14.43 -1.28 -21.94
CA THR A 107 14.10 -1.71 -23.31
C THR A 107 12.93 -2.69 -23.32
N GLU A 108 12.34 -2.89 -24.49
CA GLU A 108 11.25 -3.85 -24.67
C GLU A 108 11.70 -5.29 -24.42
N GLU A 109 12.94 -5.61 -24.78
CA GLU A 109 13.57 -6.91 -24.55
C GLU A 109 13.72 -7.20 -23.06
N TRP A 110 14.19 -6.21 -22.29
CA TRP A 110 14.29 -6.34 -20.83
C TRP A 110 12.91 -6.57 -20.19
N TRP A 111 11.89 -5.83 -20.63
CA TRP A 111 10.53 -6.06 -20.15
C TRP A 111 10.00 -7.44 -20.55
N ALA A 112 10.31 -7.93 -21.75
CA ALA A 112 9.90 -9.25 -22.21
C ALA A 112 10.54 -10.37 -21.37
N GLU A 113 11.84 -10.27 -21.08
CA GLU A 113 12.56 -11.20 -20.20
C GLU A 113 11.96 -11.20 -18.80
N LYS A 114 11.78 -10.03 -18.19
CA LYS A 114 11.20 -9.94 -16.84
C LYS A 114 9.77 -10.47 -16.76
N ILE A 115 8.92 -10.17 -17.76
CA ILE A 115 7.56 -10.70 -17.81
C ILE A 115 7.54 -12.22 -18.05
N GLN A 116 8.54 -12.76 -18.75
CA GLN A 116 8.71 -14.20 -18.92
C GLN A 116 9.12 -14.89 -17.60
N GLU A 117 9.99 -14.25 -16.81
CA GLU A 117 10.34 -14.72 -15.46
C GLU A 117 9.13 -14.70 -14.52
N ASN A 118 8.40 -13.58 -14.49
CA ASN A 118 7.21 -13.41 -13.68
C ASN A 118 6.14 -12.55 -14.40
N PRO A 119 5.02 -13.15 -14.83
CA PRO A 119 3.96 -12.44 -15.52
C PRO A 119 3.33 -11.28 -14.71
N ASP A 120 3.40 -11.31 -13.38
CA ASP A 120 2.85 -10.26 -12.52
C ASP A 120 3.57 -8.92 -12.70
N PHE A 121 4.81 -8.92 -13.21
CA PHE A 121 5.56 -7.70 -13.51
C PHE A 121 4.94 -6.87 -14.64
N LYS A 122 4.11 -7.47 -15.49
CA LYS A 122 3.46 -6.79 -16.62
C LYS A 122 2.67 -5.55 -16.20
N GLY A 123 2.12 -5.52 -14.99
CA GLY A 123 1.41 -4.37 -14.45
C GLY A 123 2.29 -3.12 -14.37
N PHE A 124 3.55 -3.30 -14.00
CA PHE A 124 4.50 -2.22 -13.77
C PHE A 124 4.98 -1.53 -15.05
N LYS A 125 4.88 -2.19 -16.21
CA LYS A 125 5.24 -1.61 -17.50
C LYS A 125 4.37 -0.40 -17.86
N LYS A 126 3.11 -0.37 -17.41
CA LYS A 126 2.19 0.75 -17.68
C LYS A 126 2.22 1.82 -16.60
N LYS A 127 2.48 1.41 -15.36
CA LYS A 127 2.56 2.30 -14.19
C LYS A 127 3.47 1.64 -13.16
N GLY A 128 4.67 2.17 -13.00
CA GLY A 128 5.60 1.74 -11.98
C GLY A 128 5.26 2.35 -10.61
N ILE A 129 6.10 2.07 -9.62
CA ILE A 129 6.04 2.75 -8.33
C ILE A 129 6.91 4.00 -8.41
N GLU A 130 6.30 5.17 -8.27
CA GLU A 130 7.03 6.44 -8.30
C GLU A 130 8.12 6.48 -7.22
N PRO A 131 9.28 7.11 -7.48
CA PRO A 131 10.40 7.15 -6.52
C PRO A 131 9.98 7.58 -5.11
N ARG A 132 9.20 8.67 -5.00
CA ARG A 132 8.67 9.14 -3.71
C ARG A 132 7.80 8.10 -3.01
N LEU A 133 6.91 7.43 -3.74
CA LEU A 133 6.05 6.40 -3.17
C LEU A 133 6.86 5.17 -2.75
N ASN A 134 7.86 4.79 -3.55
CA ASN A 134 8.79 3.70 -3.24
C ASN A 134 9.58 3.99 -1.95
N ASP A 135 10.04 5.22 -1.75
CA ASP A 135 10.75 5.64 -0.54
C ASP A 135 9.87 5.55 0.72
N LEU A 136 8.59 5.93 0.61
CA LEU A 136 7.62 5.78 1.70
C LEU A 136 7.36 4.29 1.99
N MET A 137 7.17 3.47 0.95
CA MET A 137 6.99 2.02 1.11
C MET A 137 8.23 1.35 1.72
N TRP A 138 9.43 1.81 1.37
CA TRP A 138 10.67 1.34 1.99
C TRP A 138 10.72 1.66 3.50
N GLN A 139 10.30 2.85 3.92
CA GLN A 139 10.21 3.17 5.35
C GLN A 139 9.13 2.32 6.06
N MET A 140 7.97 2.14 5.40
CA MET A 140 6.85 1.35 5.94
C MET A 140 7.14 -0.14 6.07
N PHE A 141 7.97 -0.71 5.21
CA PHE A 141 8.14 -2.16 5.10
C PHE A 141 9.59 -2.66 5.20
N GLY A 142 10.58 -1.82 4.93
CA GLY A 142 12.00 -2.17 4.86
C GLY A 142 12.53 -2.77 6.17
N GLY A 143 12.19 -2.16 7.31
CA GLY A 143 12.58 -2.70 8.63
C GLY A 143 11.91 -4.03 9.04
N ILE A 144 10.97 -4.54 8.23
CA ILE A 144 10.35 -5.86 8.43
C ILE A 144 11.14 -6.95 7.68
N VAL A 145 11.82 -6.57 6.61
CA VAL A 145 12.61 -7.49 5.79
C VAL A 145 14.00 -7.52 6.39
N ALA A 146 14.23 -8.44 7.32
CA ALA A 146 15.58 -8.73 7.79
C ALA A 146 16.48 -8.97 6.57
N THR A 147 17.44 -8.07 6.36
CA THR A 147 18.58 -8.31 5.48
C THR A 147 19.30 -9.54 6.03
N ARG A 148 19.22 -10.65 5.29
CA ARG A 148 20.07 -11.81 5.45
C ARG A 148 20.85 -11.98 4.17
#